data_AF-A0A847EX18-F1
#
_entry.id   AF-A0A847EX18-F1
#
_cell.length_a   1.000
_cell.length_b   1.000
_cell.length_c   1.000
_cell.angle_alpha   90.00
_cell.angle_beta   90.00
_cell.angle_gamma   90.00
#
_symmetry.space_group_name_H-M   'P 1'
#
loop_
_entity.id
_entity.type
_entity.pdbx_description
1 polymer ?
#
loop_
_entity_poly.entity_id
_entity_poly.type
_entity_poly.pdbx_seq_one_letter_code
_entity_poly.pdbx_strand_id
1 'polypeptide(L)' 'MNQFMAFVRKEFHHIFRDRVTTAILLVLPVILLLLFGYAISTEVRSSKVGVFDASNDEATRYLIEQL' A
#
# COMPACT_ATOMS: atom_id res chain seq x y z
N MET A 1 34.68 10.21 -19.22
CA MET A 1 34.06 9.58 -18.03
C MET A 1 34.32 10.31 -16.72
N ASN A 2 35.42 11.06 -16.55
CA ASN A 2 35.77 11.69 -15.27
C ASN A 2 34.84 12.84 -14.83
N GLN A 3 34.28 13.59 -15.78
CA GLN A 3 33.33 14.68 -15.46
C GLN A 3 32.02 14.17 -14.86
N PHE A 4 31.51 13.03 -15.34
CA PHE A 4 30.28 12.44 -14.81
C PHE A 4 30.47 12.01 -13.35
N MET A 5 31.57 11.33 -13.03
CA MET A 5 31.88 10.97 -11.63
C MET A 5 32.11 12.18 -10.73
N ALA A 6 32.73 13.24 -11.24
CA ALA A 6 32.90 14.49 -10.50
C ALA A 6 31.53 15.15 -10.18
N PHE A 7 30.61 15.13 -11.16
CA PHE A 7 29.24 15.64 -10.98
C PHE A 7 28.47 14.82 -9.95
N VAL A 8 28.48 13.49 -10.07
CA VAL A 8 27.83 12.58 -9.12
C VAL A 8 28.34 12.84 -7.70
N ARG A 9 29.65 12.89 -7.49
CA ARG A 9 30.22 13.12 -6.15
C ARG A 9 29.80 14.47 -5.57
N LYS A 10 29.72 15.52 -6.38
CA LYS A 10 29.24 16.84 -5.95
C LYS A 10 27.79 16.78 -5.48
N GLU A 11 26.93 16.13 -6.25
CA GLU A 11 25.49 16.10 -5.96
C GLU A 11 25.18 15.24 -4.73
N PHE A 12 25.85 14.11 -4.58
CA PHE A 12 25.74 13.30 -3.35
C PHE A 12 26.12 14.10 -2.12
N HIS A 13 27.23 14.85 -2.16
CA HIS A 13 27.62 15.70 -1.05
C HIS A 13 26.60 16.81 -0.76
N HIS A 14 26.01 17.39 -1.82
CA HIS A 14 24.97 18.41 -1.70
C HIS A 14 23.72 17.86 -1.01
N ILE A 15 23.23 16.71 -1.46
CA ILE A 15 22.07 16.02 -0.89
C ILE A 15 22.31 15.68 0.58
N PHE A 16 23.45 15.07 0.92
CA PHE A 16 23.77 14.70 2.31
C PHE A 16 23.93 15.91 3.24
N ARG A 17 24.36 17.06 2.71
CA ARG A 17 24.48 18.30 3.49
C ARG A 17 23.12 18.97 3.69
N ASP A 18 22.22 18.85 2.72
CA ASP A 18 20.84 19.34 2.86
C ASP A 18 20.02 18.37 3.71
N ARG A 19 19.80 18.77 4.97
CA ARG A 19 19.03 17.99 5.95
C ARG A 19 17.59 17.77 5.50
N VAL A 20 16.98 18.70 4.76
CA VAL A 20 15.59 18.57 4.30
C VAL A 20 15.52 17.56 3.17
N THR A 21 16.41 17.65 2.18
CA THR A 21 16.46 16.67 1.07
C THR A 21 16.75 15.27 1.59
N THR A 22 17.72 15.13 2.50
CA THR A 22 18.04 13.84 3.13
C THR A 22 16.84 13.31 3.94
N ALA A 23 16.15 14.18 4.68
CA ALA A 23 14.96 13.79 5.43
C ALA A 23 13.84 13.32 4.51
N ILE A 24 13.54 14.02 3.42
CA ILE A 24 12.51 13.58 2.46
C ILE A 24 12.87 12.24 1.85
N LEU A 25 14.13 12.03 1.43
CA LEU A 25 14.60 10.77 0.86
C LEU A 25 14.42 9.57 1.79
N LEU A 26 14.52 9.76 3.11
CA LEU A 26 14.39 8.69 4.10
C LEU A 26 12.97 8.57 4.69
N VAL A 27 12.35 9.70 5.01
CA VAL A 27 11.08 9.77 5.74
C VAL A 27 9.88 9.56 4.81
N LEU A 28 9.90 10.12 3.59
CA LEU A 28 8.78 9.98 2.66
C LEU A 28 8.50 8.50 2.32
N PRO A 29 9.49 7.66 2.00
CA PRO A 29 9.26 6.24 1.77
C PRO A 29 8.71 5.50 3.00
N VAL A 30 9.16 5.86 4.20
CA VAL A 30 8.66 5.26 5.46
C VAL A 30 7.19 5.61 5.68
N ILE A 31 6.81 6.87 5.48
CA ILE A 31 5.41 7.30 5.55
C ILE A 31 4.58 6.53 4.52
N LEU A 32 5.06 6.42 3.29
CA LEU A 32 4.37 5.65 2.24
C LEU A 32 4.20 4.18 2.64
N LEU A 33 5.23 3.53 3.19
CA LEU A 33 5.15 2.15 3.67
C LEU A 33 4.11 2.00 4.79
N LEU A 34 4.05 2.94 5.73
CA LEU A 34 3.05 2.93 6.80
C LEU A 34 1.64 3.16 6.26
N LEU A 35 1.48 4.16 5.39
CA LEU A 35 0.19 4.45 4.75
C LEU A 35 -0.28 3.28 3.92
N PHE A 36 0.56 2.69 3.06
CA PHE A 36 0.19 1.54 2.26
C PHE A 36 0.01 0.29 3.12
N GLY A 37 0.89 0.01 4.08
CA GLY A 37 0.77 -1.14 4.97
C GLY A 37 -0.48 -1.10 5.85
N TYR A 38 -0.93 0.09 6.24
CA TYR A 38 -2.15 0.28 7.03
C TYR A 38 -3.41 0.42 6.16
N ALA A 39 -3.35 1.24 5.10
CA ALA A 39 -4.51 1.54 4.26
C ALA A 39 -4.81 0.43 3.25
N ILE A 40 -3.81 -0.35 2.81
CA ILE A 40 -4.03 -1.60 2.06
C ILE A 40 -4.39 -2.70 3.07
N SER A 41 -5.54 -2.55 3.72
CA SER A 41 -6.22 -3.67 4.33
C SER A 41 -7.07 -4.34 3.25
N THR A 42 -6.56 -5.41 2.65
CA THR A 42 -7.36 -6.26 1.74
C THR A 42 -8.34 -7.14 2.50
N GLU A 43 -8.36 -7.08 3.84
CA GLU A 43 -9.40 -7.74 4.63
C GLU A 43 -10.74 -7.04 4.40
N VAL A 44 -11.57 -7.66 3.58
CA VAL A 44 -12.99 -7.37 3.47
C VAL A 44 -13.66 -7.82 4.77
N ARG A 45 -13.51 -7.04 5.84
CA ARG A 45 -14.22 -7.30 7.09
C ARG A 45 -15.69 -6.94 6.91
N SER A 46 -16.56 -7.93 6.98
CA SER A 46 -18.02 -7.75 6.97
C SER A 46 -18.56 -7.10 5.68
N SER A 47 -18.12 -7.56 4.50
CA SER A 47 -18.86 -7.20 3.29
C SER A 47 -20.23 -7.86 3.31
N LYS A 48 -21.27 -7.04 3.09
CA LYS A 48 -22.63 -7.51 2.91
C LYS A 48 -22.68 -8.27 1.59
N VAL A 49 -22.53 -9.59 1.66
CA VAL A 49 -22.73 -10.47 0.51
C VAL A 49 -24.24 -10.55 0.26
N GLY A 50 -24.69 -10.10 -0.91
CA GLY A 50 -26.07 -10.30 -1.34
C GLY A 50 -26.21 -11.72 -1.90
N VAL A 51 -27.02 -12.56 -1.24
CA VAL A 51 -27.34 -13.89 -1.77
C VAL A 51 -28.60 -13.78 -2.63
N PHE A 52 -28.51 -14.18 -3.90
CA PHE A 52 -29.64 -14.26 -4.82
C PHE A 52 -30.07 -15.72 -4.97
N ASP A 53 -31.23 -16.07 -4.41
CA ASP A 53 -31.83 -17.38 -4.54
C ASP A 53 -32.97 -17.34 -5.57
N ALA A 54 -32.73 -17.98 -6.73
CA ALA A 54 -33.71 -18.12 -7.80
C ALA A 54 -34.54 -19.41 -7.70
N SER A 55 -34.05 -20.41 -6.95
CA SER A 55 -34.63 -21.76 -6.88
C SER A 55 -35.65 -21.88 -5.74
N ASN A 56 -35.46 -21.11 -4.66
CA ASN A 56 -36.36 -21.00 -3.51
C ASN A 56 -36.71 -22.35 -2.86
N ASP A 57 -35.80 -23.31 -2.95
CA ASP A 57 -35.93 -24.65 -2.43
C ASP A 57 -35.36 -24.79 -1.01
N GLU A 58 -35.74 -25.84 -0.31
CA GLU A 58 -35.31 -26.13 1.07
C GLU A 58 -33.79 -26.26 1.18
N ALA A 59 -33.14 -26.78 0.14
CA ALA A 59 -31.69 -26.95 0.09
C ALA A 59 -30.95 -25.60 0.06
N THR A 60 -31.44 -24.64 -0.75
CA THR A 60 -30.83 -23.31 -0.84
C THR A 60 -31.07 -22.51 0.44
N ARG A 61 -32.26 -22.64 1.08
CA ARG A 61 -32.52 -22.03 2.40
C ARG A 61 -31.57 -22.53 3.49
N TYR A 62 -31.34 -23.85 3.57
CA TYR A 62 -30.41 -24.43 4.54
C TYR A 62 -28.98 -23.90 4.36
N LEU A 63 -28.53 -23.77 3.12
CA LEU A 63 -27.19 -23.23 2.81
C LEU A 63 -27.06 -21.75 3.15
N ILE A 64 -28.12 -20.96 2.97
CA ILE A 64 -28.14 -19.53 3.31
C ILE A 64 -28.11 -19.31 4.83
N GLU A 65 -28.79 -20.15 5.61
CA GLU A 65 -28.78 -20.07 7.08
C GLU A 65 -27.43 -20.43 7.72
N GLN A 66 -26.53 -21.08 6.98
CA GLN A 66 -25.19 -21.48 7.44
C GLN A 66 -24.09 -20.49 7.04
N LEU A 67 -24.41 -19.42 6.29
CA LEU A 67 -23.51 -18.32 5.91
C LEU A 67 -23.48 -17.21 6.97
#